data_AF-A0A934PRC9-F1
#
_entry.id   AF-A0A934PRC9-F1
#
_cell.length_a   1.000
_cell.length_b   1.000
_cell.length_c   1.000
_cell.angle_alpha   90.00
_cell.angle_beta   90.00
_cell.angle_gamma   90.00
#
_symmetry.space_group_name_H-M   'P 1'
#
loop_
_entity.id
_entity.type
_entity.pdbx_description
1 polymer ?
#
loop_
_entity_poly.entity_id
_entity_poly.type
_entity_poly.pdbx_seq_one_letter_code
_entity_poly.pdbx_strand_id
1 'polypeptide(L)'
;MRIHHHITIPCGFLLLVACFFIRYQIGRRRFNRRGVGGLQQFSSYRKAVVTTFLETLILFIGNLCGFAGLYLLALQELITLTFNHYEN
;
A
#
# COMPACT_ATOMS: atom_id res chain seq x y z
N MET A 1 8.50 -18.06 -21.54
CA MET A 1 8.70 -17.07 -20.47
C MET A 1 8.04 -15.70 -20.72
N ARG A 2 7.71 -15.29 -21.96
CA ARG A 2 7.09 -13.97 -22.25
C ARG A 2 5.73 -13.74 -21.57
N ILE A 3 4.94 -14.80 -21.32
CA ILE A 3 3.59 -14.70 -20.72
C ILE A 3 3.65 -14.23 -19.25
N HIS A 4 4.65 -14.64 -18.47
CA HIS A 4 4.73 -14.30 -17.05
C HIS A 4 4.91 -12.79 -16.82
N HIS A 5 5.68 -12.10 -17.67
CA HIS A 5 5.87 -10.65 -17.59
C HIS A 5 4.57 -9.86 -17.70
N HIS A 6 3.66 -10.30 -18.58
CA HIS A 6 2.39 -9.62 -18.82
C HIS A 6 1.44 -9.71 -17.62
N ILE A 7 1.64 -10.68 -16.71
CA ILE A 7 0.81 -10.88 -15.53
C ILE A 7 1.44 -10.24 -14.28
N THR A 8 2.77 -10.26 -14.15
CA THR A 8 3.48 -9.68 -12.99
C THR A 8 3.37 -8.15 -12.94
N ILE A 9 3.50 -7.46 -14.06
CA ILE A 9 3.40 -6.00 -14.13
C ILE A 9 2.02 -5.48 -13.66
N PRO A 10 0.87 -5.94 -14.21
CA PRO A 10 -0.43 -5.49 -13.76
C PRO A 10 -0.72 -5.90 -12.32
N CYS A 11 -0.30 -7.10 -11.87
CA CYS A 11 -0.43 -7.49 -10.46
C CYS A 11 0.35 -6.57 -9.52
N GLY A 12 1.61 -6.24 -9.84
CA GLY A 12 2.43 -5.31 -9.05
C GLY A 12 1.81 -3.92 -8.99
N PHE A 13 1.29 -3.42 -10.12
CA PHE A 13 0.62 -2.14 -10.19
C PHE A 13 -0.69 -2.12 -9.38
N LEU A 14 -1.51 -3.17 -9.47
CA LEU A 14 -2.75 -3.30 -8.69
C LEU A 14 -2.47 -3.31 -7.17
N LEU A 15 -1.41 -3.98 -6.72
CA LEU A 15 -1.00 -3.98 -5.31
C LEU A 15 -0.58 -2.59 -4.83
N LEU A 16 0.14 -1.83 -5.65
CA LEU A 16 0.52 -0.46 -5.32
C LEU A 16 -0.71 0.46 -5.27
N VAL A 17 -1.60 0.38 -6.27
CA VAL A 17 -2.85 1.15 -6.29
C VAL A 17 -3.71 0.82 -5.07
N ALA A 18 -3.85 -0.45 -4.72
CA ALA A 18 -4.58 -0.88 -3.53
C ALA A 18 -3.96 -0.32 -2.24
N CYS A 19 -2.63 -0.35 -2.10
CA CYS A 19 -1.92 0.24 -0.97
C CYS A 19 -2.18 1.75 -0.85
N PHE A 20 -2.06 2.49 -1.95
CA PHE A 20 -2.36 3.93 -1.97
C PHE A 20 -3.82 4.22 -1.66
N PHE A 21 -4.75 3.43 -2.19
CA PHE A 21 -6.18 3.58 -1.91
C PHE A 21 -6.50 3.37 -0.43
N ILE A 22 -5.94 2.33 0.20
CA ILE A 22 -6.09 2.07 1.64
C ILE A 22 -5.55 3.25 2.46
N ARG A 23 -4.33 3.72 2.15
CA ARG A 23 -3.71 4.86 2.82
C ARG A 23 -4.55 6.13 2.67
N TYR A 24 -5.06 6.40 1.47
CA TYR A 24 -5.94 7.54 1.20
C TYR A 24 -7.23 7.46 2.00
N GLN A 25 -7.91 6.31 2.01
CA GLN A 25 -9.16 6.14 2.73
C GLN A 25 -8.98 6.32 4.25
N ILE A 26 -7.87 5.85 4.82
CA ILE A 26 -7.56 6.06 6.24
C ILE A 26 -7.23 7.54 6.51
N GLY A 27 -6.44 8.18 5.64
CA GLY A 27 -6.15 9.61 5.73
C GLY A 27 -7.42 10.46 5.68
N ARG A 28 -8.33 10.15 4.76
CA ARG A 28 -9.65 10.80 4.63
C ARG A 28 -10.50 10.60 5.89
N ARG A 29 -10.55 9.38 6.44
CA ARG A 29 -11.27 9.10 7.70
C ARG A 29 -10.68 9.87 8.88
N ARG A 30 -9.35 9.96 8.98
CA ARG A 30 -8.68 10.76 10.01
C ARG A 30 -8.99 12.24 9.87
N PHE A 31 -8.97 12.76 8.65
CA PHE A 31 -9.31 14.15 8.37
C PHE A 31 -10.76 14.48 8.74
N ASN A 32 -11.71 13.65 8.32
CA ASN A 32 -13.14 13.86 8.60
C ASN A 32 -13.50 13.79 10.10
N ARG A 33 -12.63 13.24 10.95
CA ARG A 33 -12.81 13.24 12.42
C ARG A 33 -12.13 14.40 13.13
N ARG A 34 -11.39 15.25 12.42
CA ARG A 34 -10.78 16.45 13.00
C ARG A 34 -11.83 17.55 13.10
N GLY A 35 -12.01 18.11 14.29
CA GLY A 35 -12.90 19.25 14.52
C GLY A 35 -12.26 20.58 14.12
N VAL A 36 -12.93 21.68 14.49
CA VAL A 36 -12.54 23.07 14.15
C VAL A 36 -11.12 23.45 14.63
N GLY A 37 -10.59 22.75 15.64
CA GLY A 37 -9.22 22.92 16.13
C GLY A 37 -8.20 21.91 15.58
N GLY A 38 -8.54 21.12 14.56
CA GLY A 38 -7.65 20.06 14.04
C GLY A 38 -7.49 18.84 14.96
N LEU A 39 -8.11 18.87 16.15
CA LEU A 39 -8.04 17.80 17.13
C LEU A 39 -9.02 16.68 16.76
N GLN A 40 -8.55 15.43 16.91
CA GLN A 40 -9.33 14.25 16.56
C GLN A 40 -10.37 14.00 17.66
N GLN A 41 -11.64 14.23 17.35
CA GLN A 41 -12.71 14.19 18.34
C GLN A 41 -13.27 12.78 18.45
N PHE A 42 -13.16 12.17 19.63
CA PHE A 42 -13.68 10.83 19.91
C PHE A 42 -14.73 10.89 21.02
N SER A 43 -15.83 10.15 20.88
CA SER A 43 -16.91 10.14 21.87
C SER A 43 -16.56 9.40 23.16
N SER A 44 -15.50 8.59 23.17
CA SER A 44 -15.07 7.80 24.31
C SER A 44 -13.61 7.38 24.13
N TYR A 45 -12.88 7.29 25.25
CA TYR A 45 -11.48 6.84 25.27
C TYR A 45 -11.30 5.44 24.65
N ARG A 46 -12.19 4.48 24.97
CA ARG A 46 -12.13 3.13 24.39
C ARG A 46 -12.29 3.14 22.87
N LYS A 47 -13.18 3.98 22.34
CA LYS A 47 -13.36 4.13 20.89
C LYS A 47 -12.13 4.74 20.24
N ALA A 48 -11.48 5.71 20.89
CA ALA A 48 -10.24 6.30 20.39
C ALA A 48 -9.12 5.26 20.24
N VAL A 49 -8.93 4.42 21.26
CA VAL A 49 -7.88 3.38 21.26
C VAL A 49 -8.17 2.33 20.19
N VAL A 50 -9.38 1.78 20.14
CA VAL A 50 -9.74 0.72 19.18
C VAL A 50 -9.66 1.21 17.73
N THR A 51 -10.20 2.40 17.43
CA THR A 51 -10.16 2.93 16.06
C THR A 51 -8.74 3.27 15.61
N THR A 52 -7.93 3.87 16.49
CA THR A 52 -6.53 4.17 16.18
C THR A 52 -5.71 2.90 16.01
N PHE A 53 -5.95 1.87 16.83
CA PHE A 53 -5.30 0.57 16.70
C PHE A 53 -5.63 -0.11 15.37
N LEU A 54 -6.91 -0.18 14.99
CA LEU A 54 -7.34 -0.75 13.71
C LEU A 54 -6.77 0.02 12.52
N GLU A 55 -6.75 1.35 12.57
CA GLU A 55 -6.16 2.15 11.49
C GLU A 55 -4.67 1.91 11.35
N THR A 56 -3.93 1.79 12.46
CA THR A 56 -2.51 1.47 12.42
C THR A 56 -2.27 0.07 11.89
N LEU A 57 -3.09 -0.91 12.28
CA LEU A 57 -3.01 -2.27 11.76
C LEU A 57 -3.26 -2.33 10.25
N ILE A 58 -4.30 -1.64 9.76
CA ILE A 58 -4.61 -1.61 8.33
C ILE A 58 -3.52 -0.85 7.55
N LEU A 59 -2.97 0.24 8.09
CA LEU A 59 -1.82 0.93 7.48
C LEU A 59 -0.58 0.05 7.45
N PHE A 60 -0.34 -0.75 8.48
CA PHE A 60 0.77 -1.68 8.53
C PHE A 60 0.65 -2.76 7.47
N ILE A 61 -0.54 -3.37 7.33
CA ILE A 61 -0.84 -4.35 6.27
C ILE A 61 -0.70 -3.68 4.88
N GLY A 62 -1.23 -2.46 4.72
CA GLY A 62 -1.08 -1.67 3.50
C GLY A 62 0.38 -1.42 3.14
N ASN A 63 1.23 -1.09 4.12
CA ASN A 63 2.66 -0.92 3.91
C ASN A 63 3.34 -2.21 3.47
N LEU A 64 3.06 -3.33 4.13
CA LEU A 64 3.59 -4.64 3.72
C LEU A 64 3.17 -4.99 2.29
N CYS A 65 1.91 -4.74 1.95
CA CYS A 65 1.40 -4.92 0.60
C CYS A 65 2.12 -4.02 -0.42
N GLY A 66 2.39 -2.76 -0.06
CA GLY A 66 3.15 -1.84 -0.89
C GLY A 66 4.60 -2.29 -1.11
N PHE A 67 5.28 -2.72 -0.05
CA PHE A 67 6.64 -3.26 -0.14
C PHE A 67 6.68 -4.55 -0.98
N ALA A 68 5.70 -5.44 -0.83
CA ALA A 68 5.60 -6.65 -1.64
C ALA A 68 5.41 -6.33 -3.14
N GLY A 69 4.55 -5.36 -3.47
CA GLY A 69 4.35 -4.90 -4.86
C GLY A 69 5.61 -4.28 -5.46
N LEU A 70 6.30 -3.42 -4.71
CA LEU A 70 7.58 -2.82 -5.11
C LEU A 70 8.66 -3.87 -5.33
N TYR A 71 8.77 -4.84 -4.42
CA TYR A 71 9.75 -5.93 -4.51
C TYR A 71 9.52 -6.78 -5.77
N LEU A 72 8.27 -7.14 -6.05
CA LEU A 72 7.91 -7.94 -7.21
C LEU A 72 8.24 -7.22 -8.54
N LEU A 73 7.98 -5.91 -8.62
CA LEU A 73 8.37 -5.10 -9.79
C LEU A 73 9.89 -4.99 -9.93
N ALA A 74 10.62 -4.79 -8.83
CA ALA A 74 12.08 -4.70 -8.86
C ALA A 74 12.75 -6.01 -9.31
N LEU A 75 12.24 -7.17 -8.86
CA LEU A 75 12.72 -8.47 -9.34
C LEU A 75 12.46 -8.66 -10.83
N GLN A 76 11.32 -8.20 -11.33
CA GLN A 76 10.97 -8.28 -12.74
C GLN A 76 11.95 -7.50 -13.63
N GLU A 77 12.34 -6.31 -13.21
CA GLU A 77 13.35 -5.49 -13.90
C GLU A 77 14.72 -6.17 -13.92
N LEU A 78 15.15 -6.74 -12.79
CA LEU A 78 16.43 -7.44 -12.69
C LEU A 78 16.52 -8.63 -13.67
N ILE A 79 15.45 -9.44 -13.76
CA ILE A 79 15.37 -10.58 -14.68
C ILE A 79 15.48 -10.11 -16.14
N THR A 80 14.84 -8.99 -16.46
CA THR A 80 14.85 -8.41 -17.82
C THR A 80 16.25 -7.94 -18.21
N LEU A 81 16.98 -7.30 -17.28
CA LEU A 81 18.34 -6.84 -17.51
C LEU A 81 19.33 -8.00 -17.73
N THR A 82 19.23 -9.05 -16.90
CA THR A 82 20.09 -10.24 -17.04
C THR A 82 19.85 -10.95 -18.37
N PHE A 83 18.60 -11.01 -18.84
CA PHE A 83 18.27 -11.60 -20.14
C PHE A 83 18.86 -10.79 -21.30
N ASN A 84 18.72 -9.46 -21.27
CA ASN A 84 19.28 -8.57 -22.30
C ASN A 84 20.82 -8.59 -22.33
N HIS A 85 21.48 -8.82 -21.19
CA HIS A 85 22.92 -8.99 -21.13
C HIS A 85 23.41 -10.31 -21.75
N TYR A 86 22.60 -11.36 -21.76
CA TYR A 86 22.96 -12.66 -22.35
C TYR A 86 22.71 -12.73 -23.87
N GLU A 87 21.81 -11.88 -24.40
CA GLU A 87 21.51 -11.82 -25.84
C GLU A 87 22.47 -10.91 -26.63
N ASN A 88 23.35 -10.15 -25.98
CA ASN A 88 24.41 -9.32 -26.60
C ASN A 88 25.78 -9.98 -26.45
#